data_AF-A0A917KUS4-F1
#
_entry.id   AF-A0A917KUS4-F1
#
_cell.length_a   1.000
_cell.length_b   1.000
_cell.length_c   1.000
_cell.angle_alpha   90.00
_cell.angle_beta   90.00
_cell.angle_gamma   90.00
#
_symmetry.space_group_name_H-M   'P 1'
#
loop_
_entity.id
_entity.type
_entity.pdbx_description
1 polymer ?
#
loop_
_entity_poly.entity_id
_entity_poly.type
_entity_poly.pdbx_seq_one_letter_code
_entity_poly.pdbx_strand_id
1 'polypeptide(L)'
;MAEARMAAEVLRRPWHGASDRVENPGVAAIRLHRAEVEALMIYHRTVPGSEEQGRAWRRLAALREKRVLLMPPDGAKRLPPLPAAPVGAMSGWQKLRRRLGLARN
;
A
#
# COMPACT_ATOMS: atom_id res chain seq x y z
N MET A 1 -12.62 28.59 -36.50
CA MET A 1 -11.46 27.69 -36.74
C MET A 1 -10.41 27.71 -35.61
N ALA A 2 -10.42 28.67 -34.68
CA ALA A 2 -9.50 28.70 -33.53
C ALA A 2 -10.04 27.97 -32.28
N GLU A 3 -11.36 27.94 -32.05
CA GLU A 3 -11.97 27.33 -30.85
C GLU A 3 -11.79 25.80 -30.77
N ALA A 4 -11.83 25.10 -31.91
CA ALA A 4 -11.67 23.65 -31.95
C ALA A 4 -10.25 23.19 -31.56
N ARG A 5 -9.23 24.07 -31.70
CA ARG A 5 -7.86 23.77 -31.27
C ARG A 5 -7.66 23.94 -29.77
N MET A 6 -8.36 24.88 -29.14
CA MET A 6 -8.30 25.06 -27.68
C MET A 6 -8.93 23.90 -26.90
N ALA A 7 -10.04 23.33 -27.40
CA ALA A 7 -10.68 22.17 -26.78
C ALA A 7 -9.78 20.90 -26.79
N ALA A 8 -8.96 20.74 -27.84
CA ALA A 8 -8.01 19.63 -27.94
C ALA A 8 -6.76 19.83 -27.05
N GLU A 9 -6.40 21.08 -26.72
CA GLU A 9 -5.26 21.42 -25.87
C GLU A 9 -5.57 21.21 -24.39
N VAL A 10 -6.82 21.45 -23.96
CA VAL A 10 -7.29 21.13 -22.59
C VAL A 10 -7.34 19.61 -22.35
N LEU A 11 -7.54 18.81 -23.40
CA LEU A 11 -7.47 17.34 -23.35
C LEU A 11 -6.03 16.79 -23.42
N ARG A 12 -5.03 17.65 -23.63
CA ARG A 12 -3.63 17.26 -23.82
C ARG A 12 -2.84 17.36 -22.52
N ARG A 13 -3.18 16.46 -21.58
CA ARG A 13 -2.36 15.99 -20.44
C ARG A 13 -2.12 16.97 -19.28
N PRO A 14 -2.61 16.69 -18.06
CA PRO A 14 -1.97 17.20 -16.86
C PRO A 14 -0.69 16.37 -16.61
N TRP A 15 0.39 16.68 -17.33
CA TRP A 15 1.71 16.10 -17.07
C TRP A 15 2.40 16.97 -16.00
N HIS A 16 2.45 16.44 -14.78
CA HIS A 16 3.21 16.90 -13.59
C HIS A 16 2.71 18.14 -12.83
N GLY A 17 2.44 17.98 -11.53
CA GLY A 17 2.32 19.08 -10.57
C GLY A 17 0.91 19.36 -10.02
N ALA A 18 -0.15 19.36 -10.85
CA ALA A 18 -1.49 19.72 -10.37
C ALA A 18 -2.14 18.65 -9.47
N SER A 19 -1.72 17.38 -9.64
CA SER A 19 -2.25 16.26 -8.85
C SER A 19 -1.44 15.96 -7.59
N ASP A 20 -0.23 16.52 -7.42
CA ASP A 20 0.74 16.16 -6.36
C ASP A 20 0.42 16.75 -4.97
N ARG A 21 -0.75 17.37 -4.80
CA ARG A 21 -1.19 17.84 -3.48
C ARG A 21 -1.33 16.64 -2.55
N VAL A 22 -0.75 16.77 -1.36
CA VAL A 22 -0.74 15.71 -0.34
C VAL A 22 -2.15 15.31 0.05
N GLU A 23 -3.12 16.22 -0.08
CA GLU A 23 -4.53 15.95 0.21
C GLU A 23 -5.25 15.11 -0.86
N ASN A 24 -4.68 14.93 -2.06
CA ASN A 24 -5.36 14.15 -3.10
C ASN A 24 -5.33 12.65 -2.74
N PRO A 25 -6.50 11.98 -2.60
CA PRO A 25 -6.56 10.57 -2.22
C PRO A 25 -5.83 9.65 -3.21
N GLY A 26 -5.77 10.01 -4.50
CA GLY A 26 -5.01 9.28 -5.51
C GLY A 26 -3.49 9.31 -5.25
N VAL A 27 -2.96 10.45 -4.84
CA VAL A 27 -1.53 10.58 -4.48
C VAL A 27 -1.21 9.86 -3.18
N ALA A 28 -2.09 9.93 -2.19
CA ALA A 28 -1.94 9.19 -0.95
C ALA A 28 -1.87 7.67 -1.22
N ALA A 29 -2.74 7.15 -2.09
CA ALA A 29 -2.74 5.74 -2.49
C ALA A 29 -1.44 5.35 -3.23
N ILE A 30 -0.94 6.20 -4.14
CA ILE A 30 0.32 5.95 -4.86
C ILE A 30 1.52 5.94 -3.89
N ARG A 31 1.57 6.89 -2.94
CA ARG A 31 2.65 6.95 -1.93
C ARG A 31 2.63 5.74 -1.02
N LEU A 32 1.46 5.32 -0.56
CA LEU A 32 1.31 4.09 0.23
C LEU A 32 1.75 2.86 -0.56
N HIS A 33 1.40 2.78 -1.84
CA HIS A 33 1.85 1.68 -2.69
C HIS A 33 3.38 1.63 -2.83
N ARG A 34 4.03 2.78 -3.08
CA ARG A 34 5.50 2.85 -3.15
C ARG A 34 6.15 2.44 -1.83
N ALA A 35 5.68 2.99 -0.71
CA ALA A 35 6.17 2.64 0.62
C ALA A 35 5.98 1.15 0.94
N GLU A 36 4.88 0.55 0.49
CA GLU A 36 4.60 -0.87 0.63
C GLU A 36 5.59 -1.73 -0.16
N VAL A 37 5.88 -1.36 -1.42
CA VAL A 37 6.88 -2.05 -2.25
C VAL A 37 8.27 -1.95 -1.63
N GLU A 38 8.66 -0.77 -1.14
CA GLU A 38 9.93 -0.59 -0.44
C GLU A 38 10.01 -1.47 0.83
N ALA A 39 8.96 -1.49 1.64
CA ALA A 39 8.90 -2.34 2.83
C ALA A 39 8.99 -3.84 2.48
N LEU A 40 8.36 -4.26 1.38
CA LEU A 40 8.45 -5.63 0.86
C LEU A 40 9.88 -5.97 0.42
N MET A 41 10.55 -5.07 -0.29
CA MET A 41 11.95 -5.23 -0.68
C MET A 41 12.88 -5.33 0.52
N ILE A 42 12.65 -4.53 1.57
CA ILE A 42 13.41 -4.61 2.82
C ILE A 42 13.18 -5.96 3.50
N TYR A 43 11.92 -6.40 3.63
CA TYR A 43 11.58 -7.69 4.22
C TYR A 43 12.29 -8.87 3.53
N HIS A 44 12.38 -8.85 2.20
CA HIS A 44 13.09 -9.89 1.44
C HIS A 44 14.61 -9.82 1.56
N ARG A 45 15.19 -8.66 1.88
CA ARG A 45 16.64 -8.48 2.08
C ARG A 45 17.10 -8.77 3.51
N THR A 46 16.21 -8.63 4.50
CA THR A 46 16.55 -8.92 5.90
C THR A 46 16.76 -10.41 6.14
N VAL A 47 17.64 -10.74 7.09
CA VAL A 47 17.94 -12.13 7.45
C VAL A 47 16.67 -12.85 7.93
N PRO A 48 16.36 -14.04 7.38
CA PRO A 48 15.21 -14.84 7.82
C PRO A 48 15.24 -15.11 9.34
N GLY A 49 14.12 -14.85 10.01
CA GLY A 49 13.98 -15.06 11.46
C GLY A 49 14.61 -13.98 12.34
N SER A 50 15.23 -12.95 11.75
CA SER A 50 15.75 -11.82 12.51
C SER A 50 14.64 -10.91 13.06
N GLU A 51 14.94 -10.19 14.14
CA GLU A 51 14.02 -9.18 14.68
C GLU A 51 13.74 -8.06 13.66
N GLU A 52 14.75 -7.72 12.85
CA GLU A 52 14.64 -6.75 11.76
C GLU A 52 13.65 -7.19 10.69
N GLN A 53 13.66 -8.47 10.30
CA GLN A 53 12.65 -9.02 9.41
C GLN A 53 11.25 -8.93 10.03
N GLY A 54 11.13 -9.18 11.33
CA GLY A 54 9.87 -8.99 12.06
C GLY A 54 9.39 -7.54 12.11
N ARG A 55 10.30 -6.56 12.23
CA ARG A 55 10.00 -5.12 12.15
C ARG A 55 9.59 -4.73 10.73
N ALA A 56 10.30 -5.21 9.72
CA ALA A 56 9.99 -4.97 8.30
C ALA A 56 8.61 -5.53 7.93
N TRP A 57 8.28 -6.75 8.39
CA TRP A 57 6.96 -7.35 8.18
C TRP A 57 5.85 -6.54 8.84
N ARG A 58 6.04 -6.09 10.10
CA ARG A 58 5.06 -5.24 10.80
C ARG A 58 4.81 -3.92 10.06
N ARG A 59 5.87 -3.29 9.54
CA ARG A 59 5.76 -2.08 8.72
C ARG A 59 4.99 -2.34 7.43
N LEU A 60 5.27 -3.44 6.74
CA LEU A 60 4.56 -3.85 5.53
C LEU A 60 3.07 -4.07 5.79
N ALA A 61 2.72 -4.80 6.86
CA ALA A 61 1.34 -5.06 7.23
C ALA A 61 0.56 -3.76 7.55
N ALA A 62 1.17 -2.84 8.31
CA ALA A 62 0.55 -1.55 8.62
C ALA A 62 0.34 -0.67 7.37
N LEU A 63 1.26 -0.71 6.41
CA LEU A 63 1.11 0.00 5.13
C LEU A 63 -0.01 -0.60 4.27
N ARG A 64 -0.12 -1.94 4.25
CA ARG A 64 -1.20 -2.63 3.55
C ARG A 64 -2.57 -2.26 4.14
N GLU A 65 -2.70 -2.26 5.47
CA GLU A 65 -3.94 -1.87 6.16
C GLU A 65 -4.36 -0.45 5.78
N LYS A 66 -3.42 0.52 5.84
CA LYS A 66 -3.67 1.91 5.43
C LYS A 66 -4.08 2.03 3.96
N ARG A 67 -3.46 1.24 3.08
CA ARG A 67 -3.77 1.24 1.65
C ARG A 67 -5.17 0.68 1.39
N VAL A 68 -5.54 -0.41 2.07
CA VAL A 68 -6.88 -1.03 1.96
C VAL A 68 -7.97 -0.05 2.39
N LEU A 69 -7.75 0.75 3.44
CA LEU A 69 -8.71 1.77 3.89
C LEU A 69 -8.98 2.87 2.85
N LEU A 70 -8.05 3.12 1.92
CA LEU A 70 -8.22 4.11 0.85
C LEU A 70 -8.72 3.49 -0.47
N MET A 71 -8.92 2.18 -0.53
CA MET A 71 -9.34 1.48 -1.74
C MET A 71 -10.85 1.17 -1.72
N PRO A 72 -11.52 1.18 -2.89
CA PRO A 72 -12.85 0.60 -3.01
C PRO A 72 -12.86 -0.88 -2.57
N PRO A 73 -13.96 -1.40 -2.00
CA PRO A 73 -14.03 -2.75 -1.46
C PRO A 73 -13.64 -3.85 -2.47
N ASP A 74 -13.97 -3.67 -3.75
CA ASP A 74 -13.63 -4.62 -4.80
C ASP A 74 -12.18 -4.51 -5.29
N GLY A 75 -11.56 -3.35 -5.08
CA GLY A 75 -10.14 -3.15 -5.32
C GLY A 75 -9.27 -3.87 -4.29
N ALA A 76 -9.67 -3.84 -3.01
CA ALA A 76 -8.93 -4.48 -1.93
C ALA A 76 -8.84 -6.01 -2.10
N LYS A 77 -9.91 -6.65 -2.59
CA LYS A 77 -9.95 -8.11 -2.85
C LYS A 77 -8.95 -8.59 -3.90
N ARG A 78 -8.51 -7.69 -4.81
CA ARG A 78 -7.56 -8.01 -5.89
C ARG A 78 -6.10 -7.88 -5.48
N LEU A 79 -5.83 -7.42 -4.25
CA LEU A 79 -4.47 -7.23 -3.79
C LEU A 79 -3.78 -8.60 -3.57
N PRO A 80 -2.50 -8.73 -3.94
CA PRO A 80 -1.75 -9.95 -3.70
C PRO A 80 -1.63 -10.20 -2.19
N PRO A 81 -1.67 -11.47 -1.73
CA PRO A 81 -1.55 -11.78 -0.31
C PRO A 81 -0.20 -11.29 0.24
N LEU A 82 -0.19 -10.84 1.50
CA LEU A 82 1.05 -10.51 2.19
C LEU A 82 1.89 -11.78 2.42
N PRO A 83 3.23 -11.66 2.47
CA PRO A 83 4.09 -12.77 2.89
C PRO A 83 3.70 -13.24 4.29
N ALA A 84 3.88 -14.53 4.55
CA ALA A 84 3.61 -15.11 5.86
C ALA A 84 4.42 -14.38 6.96
N ALA A 85 3.78 -14.14 8.10
CA ALA A 85 4.45 -13.51 9.23
C ALA A 85 5.62 -14.37 9.73
N PRO A 86 6.84 -13.81 9.87
CA PRO A 86 7.97 -14.57 10.38
C PRO A 86 7.80 -14.89 11.86
N VAL A 87 8.53 -15.91 12.33
CA VAL A 87 8.46 -16.39 13.71
C VAL A 87 8.86 -15.26 14.66
N GLY A 88 7.95 -14.86 15.55
CA GLY A 88 8.17 -13.77 16.51
C GLY A 88 7.68 -12.37 16.05
N ALA A 89 7.23 -12.20 14.80
CA ALA A 89 6.76 -10.89 14.33
C ALA A 89 5.35 -10.49 14.80
N MET A 90 4.52 -11.48 15.14
CA MET A 90 3.18 -11.26 15.67
C MET A 90 3.20 -11.40 17.19
N SER A 91 2.61 -10.44 17.90
CA SER A 91 2.32 -10.59 19.33
C SER A 91 1.35 -11.77 19.55
N GLY A 92 1.34 -12.35 20.76
CA GLY A 92 0.45 -13.46 21.10
C GLY A 92 -1.03 -13.16 20.78
N TRP A 93 -1.44 -11.91 21.01
CA TRP A 93 -2.79 -11.43 20.70
C TRP A 93 -3.07 -11.34 19.19
N GLN A 94 -2.09 -10.91 18.39
CA GLN A 94 -2.21 -10.88 16.93
C GLN A 94 -2.30 -12.29 16.34
N LYS A 95 -1.54 -13.25 16.89
CA LYS A 95 -1.66 -14.67 16.51
C LYS A 95 -3.05 -15.22 16.84
N LEU A 96 -3.58 -14.85 18.01
CA LEU A 96 -4.92 -15.25 18.43
C LEU A 96 -6.01 -14.65 17.53
N ARG A 97 -5.97 -13.34 17.23
CA ARG A 97 -6.94 -12.72 16.29
C ARG A 97 -6.88 -13.33 14.89
N ARG A 98 -5.69 -13.70 14.40
CA ARG A 98 -5.56 -14.42 13.12
C ARG A 98 -6.18 -15.82 13.18
N ARG A 99 -5.94 -16.58 14.26
CA ARG A 99 -6.57 -17.89 14.48
C ARG A 99 -8.09 -17.82 14.55
N LEU A 100 -8.61 -16.76 15.15
CA LEU A 100 -10.06 -16.54 15.29
C LEU A 100 -10.72 -15.93 14.05
N GLY A 101 -9.99 -15.72 12.95
CA GLY A 101 -10.52 -15.09 11.74
C GLY A 101 -10.92 -13.62 11.92
N LEU A 102 -10.51 -12.99 13.03
CA LEU A 102 -10.86 -11.63 13.41
C LEU A 102 -9.93 -10.57 12.79
N ALA A 103 -8.86 -11.01 12.12
CA ALA A 103 -8.04 -10.16 11.28
C ALA A 103 -8.58 -10.25 9.85
N ARG A 104 -9.27 -9.20 9.38
CA ARG A 104 -9.51 -9.04 7.94
C ARG A 104 -8.16 -8.74 7.29
N ASN A 105 -7.83 -9.54 6.28
CA ASN A 105 -6.63 -9.39 5.45
C ASN A 105 -6.47 -7.98 4.89
#